data_AF-R4YL65-F1
#
_entry.id   AF-R4YL65-F1
#
_cell.length_a   1.000
_cell.length_b   1.000
_cell.length_c   1.000
_cell.angle_alpha   90.00
_cell.angle_beta   90.00
_cell.angle_gamma   90.00
#
_symmetry.space_group_name_H-M   'P 1'
#
loop_
_entity.id
_entity.type
_entity.pdbx_description
1 polymer ?
#
loop_
_entity_poly.entity_id
_entity_poly.type
_entity_poly.pdbx_seq_one_letter_code
_entity_poly.pdbx_strand_id
1 'polypeptide(L)'
;MRTEGLQAQRGYKRKNNYGGGDLSTVVPNLLNREFNVEKPNTVWVTDITYIRTQEGWLFLAVIIDLFSRQVIGWSMGSRINTDLVLNAITMACWRRKPKGEVTSWK
;
A
#
# COMPACT_ATOMS: atom_id res chain seq x y z
N MET A 1 -2.36 -16.51 13.68
CA MET A 1 -3.32 -16.10 12.62
C MET A 1 -3.85 -17.28 11.81
N ARG A 2 -3.04 -18.13 11.16
CA ARG A 2 -3.52 -19.37 10.48
C ARG A 2 -3.85 -20.54 11.42
N THR A 3 -3.18 -20.60 12.57
CA THR A 3 -3.37 -21.64 13.60
C THR A 3 -4.70 -21.55 14.34
N GLU A 4 -5.35 -20.38 14.34
CA GLU A 4 -6.60 -20.11 15.05
C GLU A 4 -7.85 -20.21 14.14
N GLY A 5 -7.71 -20.72 12.91
CA GLY A 5 -8.82 -20.82 11.95
C GLY A 5 -9.39 -19.48 11.45
N LEU A 6 -8.81 -18.35 11.87
CA LEU A 6 -9.29 -17.02 11.51
C LEU A 6 -8.99 -16.71 10.03
N GLN A 7 -10.05 -16.57 9.24
CA GLN A 7 -9.99 -16.18 7.84
C GLN A 7 -10.46 -14.74 7.65
N ALA A 8 -9.80 -14.00 6.76
CA ALA A 8 -10.24 -12.65 6.40
C ALA A 8 -11.57 -12.73 5.62
N GLN A 9 -12.61 -12.06 6.14
CA GLN A 9 -13.88 -11.91 5.45
C GLN A 9 -13.68 -11.01 4.22
N ARG A 10 -13.61 -11.62 3.02
CA ARG A 10 -13.45 -10.90 1.76
C ARG A 10 -14.79 -10.34 1.31
N GLY A 11 -15.11 -9.13 1.78
CA GLY A 11 -16.35 -8.42 1.44
C GLY A 11 -16.16 -7.38 0.34
N TYR A 12 -16.02 -7.80 -0.92
CA TYR A 12 -16.31 -6.92 -2.05
C TYR A 12 -16.73 -7.74 -3.28
N LYS A 13 -17.87 -7.41 -3.89
CA LYS A 13 -18.27 -7.98 -5.18
C LYS A 13 -17.23 -7.56 -6.23
N ARG A 14 -16.71 -8.52 -7.00
CA ARG A 14 -15.81 -8.27 -8.13
C ARG A 14 -16.57 -7.42 -9.16
N LYS A 15 -16.13 -6.19 -9.43
CA LYS A 15 -16.65 -5.39 -10.56
C LYS A 15 -16.17 -6.02 -11.88
N ASN A 16 -17.01 -5.95 -12.90
CA ASN A 16 -16.65 -6.37 -14.25
C ASN A 16 -15.43 -5.56 -14.75
N ASN A 17 -14.45 -6.26 -15.30
CA ASN A 17 -13.28 -5.65 -15.94
C ASN A 17 -13.74 -4.96 -17.23
N TYR A 18 -13.54 -3.65 -17.34
CA TYR A 18 -13.61 -2.95 -18.63
C TYR A 18 -12.35 -3.33 -19.45
N GLY A 19 -12.55 -3.56 -20.74
CA GLY A 19 -11.62 -4.20 -21.68
C GLY A 19 -10.21 -3.61 -21.70
N GLY A 20 -9.26 -4.51 -21.98
CA GLY A 20 -7.83 -4.28 -21.93
C GLY A 20 -7.33 -3.29 -22.98
N GLY A 21 -6.62 -2.26 -22.50
CA GLY A 21 -5.50 -1.69 -23.24
C GLY A 21 -4.23 -2.49 -22.95
N ASP A 22 -3.19 -2.28 -23.76
CA ASP A 22 -1.88 -2.89 -23.56
C ASP A 22 -1.40 -2.69 -22.13
N LEU A 23 -1.13 -3.80 -21.44
CA LEU A 23 -0.60 -3.80 -20.10
C LEU A 23 0.76 -3.08 -20.14
N SER A 24 0.85 -1.94 -19.46
CA SER A 24 2.13 -1.30 -19.13
C SER A 24 3.11 -2.36 -18.61
N THR A 25 4.36 -2.34 -19.07
CA THR A 25 5.46 -3.24 -18.68
C THR A 25 5.25 -3.86 -17.31
N VAL A 26 4.91 -5.15 -17.28
CA VAL A 26 4.68 -5.88 -16.03
C VAL A 26 6.03 -6.03 -15.34
N VAL A 27 6.29 -5.17 -14.35
CA VAL A 27 7.45 -5.30 -13.47
C VAL A 27 7.26 -6.59 -12.67
N PRO A 28 8.25 -7.50 -12.64
CA PRO A 28 8.15 -8.72 -11.85
C PRO A 28 7.91 -8.37 -10.37
N ASN A 29 6.90 -9.00 -9.76
CA ASN A 29 6.63 -8.86 -8.34
C ASN A 29 7.72 -9.59 -7.55
N LEU A 30 8.80 -8.89 -7.19
CA LEU A 30 9.92 -9.51 -6.46
C LEU A 30 9.55 -9.84 -5.01
N LEU A 31 8.44 -9.32 -4.46
CA LEU A 31 7.94 -9.74 -3.17
C LEU A 31 7.47 -11.21 -3.22
N ASN A 32 7.04 -11.72 -4.37
CA ASN A 32 6.59 -13.11 -4.58
C ASN A 32 5.60 -13.64 -3.50
N ARG A 33 4.78 -12.74 -2.92
CA ARG A 33 3.88 -13.02 -1.78
C ARG A 33 4.59 -13.46 -0.48
N GLU A 34 5.88 -13.19 -0.35
CA GLU A 34 6.65 -13.37 0.87
C GLU A 34 6.38 -12.22 1.85
N PHE A 35 5.30 -12.36 2.62
CA PHE A 35 4.89 -11.35 3.60
C PHE A 35 5.59 -11.47 4.96
N ASN A 36 6.53 -12.40 5.10
CA ASN A 36 7.29 -12.65 6.32
C ASN A 36 8.70 -12.10 6.17
N VAL A 37 8.85 -10.82 6.54
CA VAL A 37 10.12 -10.11 6.48
C VAL A 37 10.81 -10.27 7.84
N GLU A 38 12.13 -10.43 7.86
CA GLU A 38 12.88 -10.69 9.10
C GLU A 38 13.23 -9.42 9.90
N LYS A 39 13.27 -8.25 9.24
CA LYS A 39 13.73 -6.99 9.85
C LYS A 39 12.82 -5.81 9.50
N PRO A 40 12.67 -4.83 10.42
CA PRO A 40 11.94 -3.60 10.14
C PRO A 40 12.66 -2.75 9.09
N ASN A 41 11.90 -1.97 8.33
CA ASN A 41 12.40 -1.03 7.33
C ASN A 41 13.18 -1.66 6.18
N THR A 42 12.94 -2.93 5.87
CA THR A 42 13.50 -3.59 4.68
C THR A 42 12.52 -3.56 3.53
N VAL A 43 11.23 -3.78 3.83
CA VAL A 43 10.16 -3.85 2.83
C VAL A 43 9.00 -3.00 3.28
N TRP A 44 8.64 -2.02 2.45
CA TRP A 44 7.44 -1.23 2.63
C TRP A 44 6.41 -1.59 1.57
N VAL A 45 5.15 -1.72 1.99
CA VAL A 45 4.01 -1.94 1.10
C VAL A 45 3.19 -0.69 1.06
N THR A 46 2.79 -0.28 -0.14
CA THR A 46 1.98 0.91 -0.37
C THR A 46 0.67 0.55 -1.04
N ASP A 47 -0.41 1.24 -0.66
CA ASP A 47 -1.69 1.13 -1.35
C ASP A 47 -2.34 2.52 -1.44
N ILE A 48 -3.13 2.72 -2.50
CA ILE A 48 -3.97 3.91 -2.66
C ILE A 48 -5.41 3.44 -2.76
N THR A 49 -6.21 3.84 -1.78
CA THR A 49 -7.63 3.54 -1.72
C THR A 49 -8.45 4.82 -1.77
N TYR A 50 -9.76 4.66 -1.95
CA TYR A 50 -10.72 5.75 -2.00
C TYR A 50 -11.82 5.51 -0.97
N ILE A 51 -12.16 6.57 -0.25
CA ILE A 51 -13.15 6.58 0.83
C ILE A 51 -14.31 7.46 0.36
N ARG A 52 -15.53 6.93 0.44
CA ARG A 52 -16.74 7.72 0.16
C ARG A 52 -17.07 8.57 1.38
N THR A 53 -17.14 9.89 1.22
CA THR A 53 -17.60 10.84 2.23
C THR A 53 -18.92 11.47 1.79
N GLN A 54 -19.55 12.29 2.64
CA GLN A 54 -20.75 13.04 2.23
C GLN A 54 -20.43 14.12 1.17
N GLU A 55 -19.21 14.66 1.19
CA GLU A 55 -18.76 15.75 0.32
C GLU A 55 -18.11 15.25 -0.98
N GLY A 56 -17.88 13.94 -1.13
CA GLY A 56 -17.30 13.39 -2.35
C GLY A 56 -16.47 12.14 -2.12
N TRP A 57 -15.41 11.99 -2.91
CA TRP A 57 -14.40 10.95 -2.77
C TRP A 57 -13.14 11.54 -2.14
N LEU A 58 -12.61 10.84 -1.15
CA LEU A 58 -11.32 11.12 -0.53
C LEU A 58 -10.36 10.00 -0.88
N PHE A 59 -9.22 10.33 -1.49
CA PHE A 59 -8.17 9.38 -1.78
C PHE A 59 -7.19 9.33 -0.61
N LEU A 60 -6.82 8.12 -0.21
CA LEU A 60 -5.91 7.85 0.89
C LEU A 60 -4.75 7.01 0.35
N ALA A 61 -3.54 7.55 0.43
CA ALA A 61 -2.30 6.80 0.23
C ALA A 61 -1.77 6.35 1.59
N VAL A 62 -1.42 5.07 1.71
CA VAL A 62 -0.91 4.47 2.96
C VAL A 62 0.37 3.70 2.68
N ILE A 63 1.33 3.79 3.61
CA ILE A 63 2.58 3.04 3.59
C ILE A 63 2.68 2.24 4.89
N ILE A 64 2.91 0.94 4.76
CA ILE A 64 3.01 -0.02 5.86
C ILE A 64 4.41 -0.64 5.84
N ASP A 65 5.05 -0.70 7.00
CA ASP A 65 6.25 -1.53 7.18
C ASP A 65 5.83 -3.00 7.33
N LEU A 66 6.29 -3.87 6.42
CA LEU A 66 5.76 -5.23 6.31
C LEU A 66 6.17 -6.12 7.49
N PHE A 67 7.29 -5.81 8.14
CA PHE A 67 7.74 -6.46 9.38
C PHE A 67 6.80 -6.12 10.55
N SER A 68 6.66 -4.84 10.89
CA SER A 68 5.91 -4.42 12.08
C SER A 68 4.40 -4.34 11.87
N ARG A 69 3.93 -4.36 10.61
CA ARG A 69 2.53 -4.11 10.20
C ARG A 69 2.00 -2.75 10.63
N GLN A 70 2.90 -1.82 10.96
CA GLN A 70 2.54 -0.47 11.35
C GLN A 70 2.37 0.41 10.11
N VAL A 71 1.36 1.28 10.13
CA VAL A 71 1.27 2.41 9.19
C VAL A 71 2.37 3.41 9.56
N ILE A 72 3.30 3.61 8.65
CA ILE A 72 4.48 4.45 8.85
C ILE A 72 4.38 5.80 8.14
N GLY A 73 3.55 5.89 7.11
CA GLY A 73 3.25 7.13 6.40
C GLY A 73 1.89 7.04 5.74
N TRP A 74 1.21 8.17 5.64
CA TRP A 74 -0.09 8.28 4.97
C TRP A 74 -0.34 9.71 4.51
N SER A 75 -1.24 9.88 3.56
CA SER A 75 -1.67 11.19 3.07
C SER A 75 -3.07 11.07 2.48
N MET A 76 -3.86 12.14 2.56
CA MET A 76 -5.21 12.20 2.01
C MET A 76 -5.39 13.40 1.11
N GLY A 77 -6.21 13.25 0.06
CA GLY A 77 -6.50 14.32 -0.87
C GLY A 77 -7.76 14.07 -1.70
N SER A 78 -8.32 15.13 -2.27
CA SER A 78 -9.51 15.05 -3.12
C SER A 78 -9.23 14.50 -4.53
N ARG A 79 -7.95 14.29 -4.88
CA ARG A 79 -7.50 13.76 -6.18
C ARG A 79 -6.33 12.80 -5.99
N ILE A 80 -6.19 11.83 -6.89
CA ILE A 80 -4.98 11.01 -7.00
C ILE A 80 -3.94 11.81 -7.80
N ASN A 81 -2.98 12.42 -7.11
CA ASN A 81 -1.86 13.12 -7.72
C ASN A 81 -0.52 12.66 -7.10
N THR A 82 0.59 13.11 -7.69
CA THR A 82 1.94 12.79 -7.23
C THR A 82 2.16 13.26 -5.78
N ASP A 83 1.64 14.43 -5.41
CA ASP A 83 1.79 15.01 -4.08
C ASP A 83 1.20 14.11 -2.98
N LEU A 84 0.04 13.49 -3.24
CA LEU A 84 -0.58 12.53 -2.32
C LEU A 84 0.42 11.44 -1.92
N VAL A 85 1.09 10.85 -2.92
CA VAL A 85 2.06 9.77 -2.71
C VAL A 85 3.35 10.28 -2.09
N LEU A 86 3.87 11.40 -2.58
CA LEU A 86 5.11 12.01 -2.06
C LEU A 86 4.97 12.40 -0.59
N ASN A 87 3.82 12.93 -0.18
CA ASN A 87 3.56 13.28 1.22
C ASN A 87 3.56 12.04 2.12
N ALA A 88 2.94 10.94 1.67
CA ALA A 88 2.95 9.68 2.42
C ALA A 88 4.37 9.09 2.54
N ILE A 89 5.15 9.09 1.45
CA ILE A 89 6.55 8.63 1.45
C ILE A 89 7.41 9.51 2.35
N THR A 90 7.27 10.83 2.24
CA THR A 90 8.02 11.78 3.06
C THR A 90 7.75 11.51 4.54
N MET A 91 6.48 11.35 4.92
CA MET A 91 6.12 11.00 6.30
C MET A 91 6.78 9.68 6.76
N ALA A 92 6.76 8.64 5.91
CA ALA A 92 7.37 7.35 6.22
C ALA A 92 8.89 7.46 6.43
N CYS A 93 9.59 8.15 5.53
CA CYS A 93 11.04 8.39 5.62
C CYS A 93 11.40 9.17 6.89
N TRP A 94 10.66 10.23 7.21
CA TRP A 94 10.90 11.02 8.42
C TRP A 94 10.69 10.23 9.70
N ARG A 95 9.67 9.36 9.73
CA ARG A 95 9.33 8.55 10.90
C ARG A 95 10.30 7.39 11.14
N ARG A 96 10.74 6.72 10.07
CA ARG A 96 11.56 5.51 10.17
C ARG A 96 13.05 5.73 10.02
N LYS A 97 13.47 6.82 9.36
CA LYS A 97 14.88 7.17 9.10
C LYS A 97 15.71 5.93 8.70
N PRO A 98 15.29 5.20 7.64
CA PRO A 98 15.97 3.97 7.24
C PRO A 98 17.44 4.28 6.95
N LYS A 99 18.34 3.43 7.48
CA LYS A 99 19.80 3.58 7.31
C LYS A 99 20.34 2.88 6.06
N GLY A 100 19.47 2.19 5.33
CA GLY A 100 19.81 1.41 4.15
C GLY A 100 18.69 1.46 3.12
N GLU A 101 18.88 0.71 2.04
CA GLU A 101 17.88 0.62 0.97
C GLU A 101 16.58 0.00 1.50
N VAL A 102 15.47 0.63 1.14
CA VAL A 102 14.13 0.13 1.45
C VAL A 102 13.45 -0.21 0.14
N THR A 103 13.07 -1.46 -0.02
CA THR A 103 12.34 -1.88 -1.21
C THR A 103 10.86 -1.54 -1.06
N SER A 104 10.35 -0.68 -1.94
CA SER A 104 8.94 -0.25 -1.96
C SER A 104 8.16 -1.03 -3.02
N TRP A 105 7.02 -1.62 -2.64
CA TRP A 105 6.15 -2.41 -3.53
C TRP A 105 4.73 -1.85 -3.62
N LYS A 106 4.09 -2.08 -4.77
CA LYS A 106 2.67 -1.86 -5.06
C LYS A 106 2.03 -3.18 -5.50
#